data_AF-A0A3A9TKD1-F1
#
_entry.id   AF-A0A3A9TKD1-F1
#
_cell.length_a   1.000
_cell.length_b   1.000
_cell.length_c   1.000
_cell.angle_alpha   90.00
_cell.angle_beta   90.00
_cell.angle_gamma   90.00
#
_symmetry.space_group_name_H-M   'P 1'
#
loop_
_entity.id
_entity.type
_entity.pdbx_description
1 polymer ?
#
loop_
_entity_poly.entity_id
_entity_poly.type
_entity_poly.pdbx_seq_one_letter_code
_entity_poly.pdbx_strand_id
1 'polypeptide(L)'
;MTEYNYAMARRRMKKKTKSRISLYFKTLAIFLAISFALIGCGLVFTNALDENDKEKASRLVSKFSSKVEKLISSDDEETDENNEPEGEAVVEPDAEESAASENADNAGTEPGKTQARSDSGSAASSFGAGILNSTSDINLHSVDGGSKNYAFSYNGSEFSAIYTTDNWKIIDSYLIDNTADITIICEALIAEHPIHGSDMQSYRTAEDMAYEWEQHNLAYTFLPEGNRWKGKTKDVDLNPADQGLSFDEIYERQTGKKLSIEELLKHLSN
;
A
#
# COMPACT_ATOMS: atom_id res chain seq x y z
N MET A 1 -32.95 -10.16 -8.52
CA MET A 1 -32.42 -9.24 -7.49
C MET A 1 -33.22 -7.94 -7.60
N THR A 2 -33.98 -7.55 -6.57
CA THR A 2 -34.98 -6.47 -6.64
C THR A 2 -34.31 -5.08 -6.61
N GLU A 3 -34.92 -4.06 -7.24
CA GLU A 3 -34.42 -2.67 -7.25
C GLU A 3 -34.11 -2.13 -5.84
N TYR A 4 -34.84 -2.61 -4.84
CA TYR A 4 -34.64 -2.27 -3.43
C TYR A 4 -33.23 -2.66 -2.92
N ASN A 5 -32.74 -3.84 -3.29
CA ASN A 5 -31.41 -4.31 -2.88
C ASN A 5 -30.29 -3.46 -3.52
N TYR A 6 -30.50 -3.00 -4.76
CA TYR A 6 -29.55 -2.12 -5.44
C TYR A 6 -29.48 -0.72 -4.81
N ALA A 7 -30.63 -0.14 -4.43
CA ALA A 7 -30.69 1.15 -3.77
C ALA A 7 -30.02 1.14 -2.37
N MET A 8 -30.21 0.07 -1.61
CA MET A 8 -29.57 -0.12 -0.29
C MET A 8 -28.05 -0.32 -0.39
N ALA A 9 -27.58 -1.13 -1.35
CA ALA A 9 -26.15 -1.32 -1.61
C ALA A 9 -25.47 0.02 -1.99
N ARG A 10 -26.10 0.83 -2.84
CA ARG A 10 -25.56 2.13 -3.28
C ARG A 10 -25.49 3.15 -2.14
N ARG A 11 -26.45 3.14 -1.21
CA ARG A 11 -26.43 4.00 -0.01
C ARG A 11 -25.33 3.58 0.98
N ARG A 12 -25.13 2.27 1.19
CA ARG A 12 -24.05 1.74 2.03
C ARG A 12 -22.67 2.07 1.45
N MET A 13 -22.48 1.95 0.13
CA MET A 13 -21.23 2.31 -0.53
C MET A 13 -20.90 3.81 -0.42
N LYS A 14 -21.90 4.69 -0.60
CA LYS A 14 -21.72 6.15 -0.47
C LYS A 14 -21.35 6.60 0.96
N LYS A 15 -21.87 5.92 1.99
CA LYS A 15 -21.49 6.20 3.40
C LYS A 15 -20.04 5.79 3.67
N LYS A 16 -19.61 4.61 3.20
CA LYS A 16 -18.21 4.16 3.35
C LYS A 16 -17.20 5.06 2.64
N THR A 17 -17.51 5.55 1.43
CA THR A 17 -16.62 6.47 0.70
C THR A 17 -16.48 7.82 1.39
N LYS A 18 -17.59 8.39 1.91
CA LYS A 18 -17.52 9.66 2.67
C LYS A 18 -16.70 9.54 3.95
N SER A 19 -16.84 8.43 4.67
CA SER A 19 -16.06 8.16 5.88
C SER A 19 -14.55 8.06 5.59
N ARG A 20 -14.16 7.32 4.55
CA ARG A 20 -12.76 7.21 4.13
C ARG A 20 -12.17 8.54 3.68
N ILE A 21 -12.88 9.31 2.86
CA ILE A 21 -12.42 10.64 2.42
C ILE A 21 -12.21 11.58 3.62
N SER A 22 -13.12 11.57 4.60
CA SER A 22 -12.97 12.36 5.83
C SER A 22 -11.71 11.96 6.62
N LEU A 23 -11.44 10.65 6.74
CA LEU A 23 -10.26 10.12 7.42
C LEU A 23 -8.95 10.51 6.72
N TYR A 24 -8.91 10.49 5.39
CA TYR A 24 -7.76 10.95 4.59
C TYR A 24 -7.48 12.44 4.77
N PHE A 25 -8.52 13.29 4.81
CA PHE A 25 -8.33 14.72 5.07
C PHE A 25 -7.84 14.99 6.49
N LYS A 26 -8.34 14.24 7.49
CA LYS A 26 -7.87 14.35 8.89
C LYS A 26 -6.39 13.93 9.01
N THR A 27 -6.01 12.81 8.43
CA THR A 27 -4.61 12.33 8.44
C THR A 27 -3.66 13.26 7.68
N LEU A 28 -4.04 13.74 6.49
CA LEU A 28 -3.25 14.71 5.73
C LEU A 28 -3.03 16.02 6.50
N ALA A 29 -4.06 16.52 7.20
CA ALA A 29 -3.95 17.73 8.01
C ALA A 29 -2.97 17.54 9.19
N ILE A 30 -2.94 16.35 9.81
CA ILE A 30 -1.99 16.00 10.87
C ILE A 30 -0.56 15.93 10.31
N PHE A 31 -0.35 15.30 9.16
CA PHE A 31 0.97 15.23 8.53
C PHE A 31 1.50 16.62 8.16
N LEU A 32 0.66 17.49 7.57
CA LEU A 32 1.04 18.88 7.29
C LEU A 32 1.38 19.63 8.57
N ALA A 33 0.58 19.48 9.63
CA ALA A 33 0.80 20.07 10.94
C ALA A 33 2.15 19.69 11.55
N ILE A 34 2.52 18.40 11.49
CA ILE A 34 3.81 17.89 11.99
C ILE A 34 4.97 18.43 11.15
N SER A 35 4.85 18.43 9.82
CA SER A 35 5.87 18.98 8.92
C SER A 35 6.15 20.45 9.18
N PHE A 36 5.11 21.27 9.40
CA PHE A 36 5.28 22.69 9.76
C PHE A 36 5.95 22.86 11.14
N ALA A 37 5.65 21.99 12.11
CA ALA A 37 6.29 22.04 13.43
C ALA A 37 7.78 21.67 13.37
N LEU A 38 8.16 20.68 12.55
CA LEU A 38 9.55 20.24 12.39
C LEU A 38 10.39 21.27 11.62
N ILE A 39 9.87 21.84 10.54
CA ILE A 39 10.55 22.92 9.79
C ILE A 39 10.70 24.17 10.68
N GLY A 40 9.67 24.49 11.47
CA GLY A 40 9.71 25.60 12.43
C GLY A 40 10.75 25.39 13.53
N CYS A 41 10.87 24.18 14.08
CA CYS A 41 11.90 23.88 15.08
C CYS A 41 13.32 23.95 14.49
N GLY A 42 13.53 23.47 13.26
CA GLY A 42 14.83 23.56 12.58
C GLY A 42 15.35 25.01 12.46
N LEU A 43 14.45 25.96 12.18
CA LEU A 43 14.80 27.38 12.11
C LEU A 43 15.13 28.01 13.47
N VAL A 44 14.55 27.50 14.56
CA VAL A 44 14.86 27.98 15.93
C VAL A 44 16.24 27.51 16.41
N PHE A 45 16.72 26.37 15.92
CA PHE A 45 18.05 25.83 16.25
C PHE A 45 19.20 26.40 15.41
N THR A 46 18.92 26.99 14.26
CA THR A 46 19.90 27.86 13.59
C THR A 46 19.96 29.19 14.34
N ASN A 47 21.15 29.63 14.78
CA ASN A 47 21.40 30.91 15.49
C ASN A 47 21.10 32.18 14.64
N ALA A 48 20.20 32.09 13.66
CA ALA A 48 19.89 33.11 12.67
C ALA A 48 18.71 34.02 13.04
N LEU A 49 18.07 33.84 14.21
CA LEU A 49 16.92 34.63 14.64
C LEU A 49 17.20 35.44 15.92
N ASP A 50 16.80 36.71 15.88
CA ASP A 50 16.79 37.64 17.01
C ASP A 50 15.83 37.15 18.13
N GLU A 51 16.11 37.50 19.38
CA GLU A 51 15.35 37.05 20.58
C GLU A 51 13.85 37.36 20.46
N ASN A 52 13.49 38.46 19.81
CA ASN A 52 12.10 38.88 19.61
C ASN A 52 11.31 37.94 18.68
N ASP A 53 11.98 37.29 17.71
CA ASP A 53 11.31 36.38 16.77
C ASP A 53 11.19 34.95 17.32
N LYS A 54 12.07 34.55 18.25
CA LYS A 54 11.93 33.30 19.01
C LYS A 54 10.68 33.32 19.90
N GLU A 55 10.37 34.45 20.53
CA GLU A 55 9.17 34.57 21.36
C GLU A 55 7.88 34.47 20.54
N LYS A 56 7.84 35.08 19.34
CA LYS A 56 6.70 34.98 18.41
C LYS A 56 6.51 33.54 17.90
N ALA A 57 7.60 32.86 17.56
CA ALA A 57 7.56 31.45 17.13
C ALA A 57 7.02 30.54 18.24
N SER A 58 7.50 30.71 19.49
CA SER A 58 7.00 29.94 20.63
C SER A 58 5.51 30.15 20.89
N ARG A 59 5.01 31.40 20.79
CA ARG A 59 3.58 31.72 20.90
C ARG A 59 2.73 31.13 19.77
N LEU A 60 3.31 30.98 18.57
CA LEU A 60 2.64 30.34 17.43
C LEU A 60 2.54 28.82 17.62
N VAL A 61 3.63 28.18 18.06
CA VAL A 61 3.67 26.75 18.34
C VAL A 61 2.69 26.37 19.46
N SER A 62 2.59 27.15 20.54
CA SER A 62 1.64 26.87 21.63
C SER A 62 0.18 27.05 21.23
N LYS A 63 -0.14 28.07 20.43
CA LYS A 63 -1.48 28.24 19.83
C LYS A 63 -1.84 27.12 18.85
N PHE A 64 -0.86 26.61 18.13
CA PHE A 64 -1.08 25.49 17.21
C PHE A 64 -1.28 24.16 17.97
N SER A 65 -0.44 23.88 18.97
CA SER A 65 -0.56 22.68 19.83
C SER A 65 -1.93 22.59 20.51
N SER A 66 -2.39 23.68 21.14
CA SER A 66 -3.71 23.72 21.79
C SER A 66 -4.89 23.54 20.82
N LYS A 67 -4.73 23.92 19.55
CA LYS A 67 -5.76 23.74 18.53
C LYS A 67 -5.79 22.33 17.95
N VAL A 68 -4.62 21.69 17.83
CA VAL A 68 -4.50 20.27 17.45
C VAL A 68 -5.07 19.38 18.54
N GLU A 69 -4.76 19.63 19.81
CA GLU A 69 -5.29 18.87 20.95
C GLU A 69 -6.83 18.95 21.00
N LYS A 70 -7.40 20.14 20.76
CA LYS A 70 -8.86 20.33 20.69
C LYS A 70 -9.52 19.58 19.52
N LEU A 71 -8.82 19.40 18.40
CA LEU A 71 -9.34 18.64 17.25
C LEU A 71 -9.28 17.13 17.48
N ILE A 72 -8.33 16.66 18.28
CA ILE A 72 -8.21 15.25 18.66
C ILE A 72 -9.25 14.90 19.73
N SER A 73 -9.55 15.81 20.65
CA SER A 73 -10.52 15.56 21.74
C SER A 73 -11.99 15.76 21.36
N SER A 74 -12.32 16.20 20.15
CA SER A 74 -13.71 16.53 19.77
C SER A 74 -14.47 15.41 19.02
N ASP A 75 -13.94 14.18 18.96
CA ASP A 75 -14.50 13.11 18.12
C ASP A 75 -15.34 12.05 18.90
N ASP A 76 -15.75 12.31 20.15
CA ASP A 76 -16.39 11.30 21.03
C ASP A 76 -17.92 11.47 21.30
N GLU A 77 -18.66 12.23 20.48
CA GLU A 77 -20.13 12.24 20.55
C GLU A 77 -20.78 12.14 19.17
N GLU A 78 -20.95 10.91 18.66
CA GLU A 78 -22.11 10.57 17.83
C GLU A 78 -22.96 9.51 18.56
N THR A 79 -24.10 9.99 19.06
CA THR A 79 -25.21 9.22 19.63
C THR A 79 -25.81 8.27 18.60
N ASP A 80 -25.89 7.00 18.98
CA ASP A 80 -26.54 5.91 18.26
C ASP A 80 -28.03 5.84 18.67
N GLU A 81 -28.91 6.28 17.79
CA GLU A 81 -30.36 6.06 17.91
C GLU A 81 -30.89 5.58 16.55
N ASN A 82 -31.22 4.29 16.44
CA ASN A 82 -32.59 3.82 16.21
C ASN A 82 -32.67 2.29 15.96
N ASN A 83 -33.40 1.64 16.87
CA ASN A 83 -34.15 0.39 16.68
C ASN A 83 -35.08 0.51 15.45
N GLU A 84 -35.40 -0.53 14.66
CA GLU A 84 -36.27 -1.70 14.88
C GLU A 84 -36.65 -2.24 13.45
N PRO A 85 -37.53 -3.25 13.23
CA PRO A 85 -37.68 -4.60 13.78
C PRO A 85 -37.48 -5.70 12.71
N GLU A 86 -37.35 -6.95 13.18
CA GLU A 86 -37.41 -8.17 12.37
C GLU A 86 -38.84 -8.47 11.90
N GLY A 87 -38.97 -8.85 10.63
CA GLY A 87 -40.23 -9.26 10.00
C GLY A 87 -40.02 -10.52 9.16
N GLU A 88 -40.52 -11.62 9.70
CA GLU A 88 -40.59 -12.98 9.17
C GLU A 88 -41.67 -13.07 8.06
N ALA A 89 -41.34 -13.66 6.90
CA ALA A 89 -42.35 -14.21 5.97
C ALA A 89 -41.74 -15.23 5.00
N VAL A 90 -42.23 -16.45 5.13
CA VAL A 90 -42.11 -17.63 4.26
C VAL A 90 -42.89 -17.43 2.96
N VAL A 91 -42.31 -17.72 1.77
CA VAL A 91 -43.01 -18.24 0.56
C VAL A 91 -42.01 -18.91 -0.41
N GLU A 92 -42.13 -20.23 -0.60
CA GLU A 92 -41.80 -20.98 -1.84
C GLU A 92 -42.97 -20.82 -2.85
N PRO A 93 -42.80 -20.83 -4.19
CA PRO A 93 -42.55 -22.09 -4.91
C PRO A 93 -41.83 -22.05 -6.29
N ASP A 94 -41.40 -23.25 -6.69
CA ASP A 94 -41.36 -23.93 -8.01
C ASP A 94 -40.98 -23.24 -9.35
N ALA A 95 -39.99 -23.90 -9.98
CA ALA A 95 -39.93 -24.52 -11.32
C ALA A 95 -40.49 -23.83 -12.59
N GLU A 96 -39.62 -23.74 -13.61
CA GLU A 96 -39.78 -24.10 -15.05
C GLU A 96 -38.69 -23.34 -15.86
N GLU A 97 -37.69 -24.01 -16.42
CA GLU A 97 -37.61 -24.63 -17.75
C GLU A 97 -37.58 -23.64 -18.94
N SER A 98 -36.51 -23.72 -19.74
CA SER A 98 -36.36 -23.41 -21.19
C SER A 98 -34.90 -22.97 -21.44
N ALA A 99 -34.00 -23.80 -21.99
CA ALA A 99 -33.89 -24.30 -23.36
C ALA A 99 -33.48 -23.24 -24.42
N ALA A 100 -32.22 -23.39 -24.87
CA ALA A 100 -31.66 -23.19 -26.21
C ALA A 100 -31.91 -21.87 -26.98
N SER A 101 -30.82 -21.25 -27.49
CA SER A 101 -30.42 -21.40 -28.91
C SER A 101 -29.46 -20.30 -29.40
N GLU A 102 -28.36 -20.77 -29.98
CA GLU A 102 -27.61 -20.33 -31.18
C GLU A 102 -27.51 -18.87 -31.66
N ASN A 103 -26.26 -18.57 -32.08
CA ASN A 103 -25.77 -17.77 -33.22
C ASN A 103 -24.90 -16.59 -32.79
N ALA A 104 -23.86 -16.18 -33.50
CA ALA A 104 -23.06 -16.72 -34.59
C ALA A 104 -21.84 -15.78 -34.71
N ASP A 105 -20.81 -16.28 -35.38
CA ASP A 105 -19.64 -15.58 -35.92
C ASP A 105 -19.76 -14.06 -36.15
N ASN A 106 -18.75 -13.31 -35.71
CA ASN A 106 -18.25 -12.21 -36.53
C ASN A 106 -16.74 -12.01 -36.35
N ALA A 107 -16.04 -12.06 -37.49
CA ALA A 107 -14.62 -11.89 -37.63
C ALA A 107 -14.27 -10.44 -37.98
N GLY A 108 -13.11 -9.99 -37.51
CA GLY A 108 -12.24 -9.11 -38.29
C GLY A 108 -12.11 -7.66 -37.81
N THR A 109 -10.88 -7.32 -37.42
CA THR A 109 -10.04 -6.24 -37.98
C THR A 109 -9.36 -5.40 -36.88
N GLU A 110 -8.03 -5.49 -36.84
CA GLU A 110 -7.07 -4.70 -36.07
C GLU A 110 -6.91 -3.24 -36.60
N PRO A 111 -5.83 -2.48 -36.26
CA PRO A 111 -5.51 -1.83 -34.99
C PRO A 111 -5.34 -0.31 -35.18
N GLY A 112 -5.42 0.50 -34.12
CA GLY A 112 -5.34 1.95 -34.29
C GLY A 112 -5.10 2.80 -33.05
N LYS A 113 -3.86 2.78 -32.54
CA LYS A 113 -3.11 3.95 -32.07
C LYS A 113 -3.81 4.82 -31.00
N THR A 114 -3.68 4.45 -29.72
CA THR A 114 -3.97 5.35 -28.60
C THR A 114 -2.68 5.95 -28.06
N GLN A 115 -2.64 7.27 -28.13
CA GLN A 115 -1.54 8.17 -27.80
C GLN A 115 -1.31 8.18 -26.29
N ALA A 116 -0.08 7.89 -25.87
CA ALA A 116 0.36 7.97 -24.48
C ALA A 116 0.16 9.39 -23.94
N ARG A 117 -0.71 9.52 -22.94
CA ARG A 117 -0.70 10.66 -22.02
C ARG A 117 0.38 10.40 -20.98
N SER A 118 1.54 10.99 -21.23
CA SER A 118 2.57 11.21 -20.22
C SER A 118 2.10 12.36 -19.33
N ASP A 119 1.49 12.02 -18.20
CA ASP A 119 1.35 12.92 -17.06
C ASP A 119 1.05 12.08 -15.82
N SER A 120 2.09 11.69 -15.11
CA SER A 120 1.98 11.36 -13.70
C SER A 120 3.23 11.88 -13.02
N GLY A 121 3.09 13.03 -12.39
CA GLY A 121 4.09 13.56 -11.47
C GLY A 121 4.26 12.56 -10.35
N SER A 122 5.25 11.69 -10.51
CA SER A 122 5.74 10.81 -9.47
C SER A 122 6.19 11.71 -8.32
N ALA A 123 5.43 11.65 -7.22
CA ALA A 123 5.84 12.22 -5.96
C ALA A 123 7.11 11.47 -5.54
N ALA A 124 8.26 12.02 -5.92
CA ALA A 124 9.56 11.52 -5.55
C ALA A 124 9.62 11.48 -4.02
N SER A 125 9.40 10.28 -3.48
CA SER A 125 9.62 9.95 -2.08
C SER A 125 11.07 10.32 -1.76
N SER A 126 11.26 11.14 -0.74
CA SER A 126 12.55 11.74 -0.36
C SER A 126 13.55 10.74 0.27
N PHE A 127 13.58 9.51 -0.23
CA PHE A 127 14.67 8.56 0.00
C PHE A 127 15.67 8.77 -1.14
N GLY A 128 16.97 8.69 -0.86
CA GLY A 128 18.04 9.16 -1.75
C GLY A 128 17.90 8.68 -3.20
N ALA A 129 18.55 9.38 -4.13
CA ALA A 129 18.62 8.90 -5.52
C ALA A 129 19.12 7.44 -5.51
N GLY A 130 18.37 6.54 -6.15
CA GLY A 130 18.74 5.13 -6.28
C GLY A 130 20.09 4.97 -6.97
N ILE A 131 20.69 3.79 -6.81
CA ILE A 131 21.99 3.47 -7.41
C ILE A 131 21.86 2.78 -8.77
N LEU A 132 20.68 2.28 -9.11
CA LEU A 132 20.39 1.64 -10.39
C LEU A 132 19.80 2.67 -11.36
N ASN A 133 20.20 2.57 -12.62
CA ASN A 133 19.66 3.37 -13.72
C ASN A 133 18.86 2.51 -14.71
N SER A 134 19.10 1.20 -14.73
CA SER A 134 18.48 0.27 -15.67
C SER A 134 18.53 -1.18 -15.18
N THR A 135 17.72 -2.05 -15.78
CA THR A 135 17.70 -3.50 -15.48
C THR A 135 19.02 -4.21 -15.76
N SER A 136 19.87 -3.69 -16.66
CA SER A 136 21.21 -4.27 -16.89
C SER A 136 22.17 -4.09 -15.71
N ASP A 137 21.91 -3.12 -14.83
CA ASP A 137 22.80 -2.81 -13.70
C ASP A 137 22.77 -3.89 -12.62
N ILE A 138 21.66 -4.63 -12.52
CA ILE A 138 21.50 -5.66 -11.47
C ILE A 138 22.18 -6.98 -11.82
N ASN A 139 22.63 -7.17 -13.07
CA ASN A 139 23.28 -8.41 -13.51
C ASN A 139 22.50 -9.68 -13.10
N LEU A 140 21.18 -9.71 -13.34
CA LEU A 140 20.33 -10.86 -13.04
C LEU A 140 20.75 -12.07 -13.88
N HIS A 141 20.97 -13.21 -13.23
CA HIS A 141 21.39 -14.43 -13.90
C HIS A 141 20.93 -15.68 -13.15
N SER A 142 20.79 -16.80 -13.88
CA SER A 142 20.51 -18.11 -13.29
C SER A 142 21.77 -18.69 -12.63
N VAL A 143 21.62 -19.21 -11.40
CA VAL A 143 22.74 -19.75 -10.60
C VAL A 143 23.07 -21.20 -10.98
N ASP A 144 22.05 -21.97 -11.36
CA ASP A 144 22.16 -23.40 -11.66
C ASP A 144 21.95 -23.74 -13.15
N GLY A 145 21.81 -22.71 -14.00
CA GLY A 145 21.44 -22.86 -15.40
C GLY A 145 19.98 -23.30 -15.61
N GLY A 146 19.20 -23.41 -14.53
CA GLY A 146 17.76 -23.65 -14.56
C GLY A 146 16.96 -22.35 -14.57
N SER A 147 15.63 -22.48 -14.49
CA SER A 147 14.70 -21.35 -14.51
C SER A 147 14.11 -21.01 -13.14
N LYS A 148 14.75 -21.47 -12.05
CA LYS A 148 14.19 -21.37 -10.69
C LYS A 148 15.02 -20.48 -9.78
N ASN A 149 16.33 -20.70 -9.73
CA ASN A 149 17.22 -20.04 -8.78
C ASN A 149 18.05 -19.00 -9.51
N TYR A 150 17.85 -17.74 -9.14
CA TYR A 150 18.50 -16.58 -9.73
C TYR A 150 19.31 -15.84 -8.68
N ALA A 151 20.32 -15.11 -9.15
CA ALA A 151 21.07 -14.15 -8.36
C ALA A 151 21.16 -12.83 -9.10
N PHE A 152 21.21 -11.73 -8.34
CA PHE A 152 21.46 -10.39 -8.85
C PHE A 152 22.36 -9.60 -7.91
N SER A 153 23.08 -8.63 -8.44
CA SER A 153 23.98 -7.75 -7.71
C SER A 153 23.28 -6.44 -7.36
N TYR A 154 23.46 -5.98 -6.12
CA TYR A 154 22.99 -4.68 -5.66
C TYR A 154 23.96 -4.13 -4.60
N ASN A 155 24.44 -2.90 -4.79
CA ASN A 155 25.39 -2.23 -3.90
C ASN A 155 26.63 -3.09 -3.54
N GLY A 156 27.17 -3.81 -4.54
CA GLY A 156 28.33 -4.69 -4.37
C GLY A 156 28.06 -5.99 -3.59
N SER A 157 26.80 -6.27 -3.23
CA SER A 157 26.36 -7.53 -2.61
C SER A 157 25.53 -8.35 -3.59
N GLU A 158 25.54 -9.66 -3.44
CA GLU A 158 24.72 -10.58 -4.24
C GLU A 158 23.48 -11.01 -3.45
N PHE A 159 22.33 -10.96 -4.11
CA PHE A 159 21.02 -11.33 -3.56
C PHE A 159 20.46 -12.52 -4.33
N SER A 160 19.72 -13.39 -3.64
CA SER A 160 19.06 -14.55 -4.23
C SER A 160 17.60 -14.26 -4.53
N ALA A 161 17.15 -14.63 -5.73
CA ALA A 161 15.75 -14.61 -6.14
C ALA A 161 15.31 -16.03 -6.53
N ILE A 162 14.17 -16.46 -6.04
CA ILE A 162 13.61 -17.78 -6.30
C ILE A 162 12.29 -17.60 -7.03
N TYR A 163 12.24 -18.06 -8.26
CA TYR A 163 11.03 -18.10 -9.06
C TYR A 163 10.21 -19.34 -8.71
N THR A 164 8.89 -19.17 -8.62
CA THR A 164 7.92 -20.25 -8.81
C THR A 164 6.94 -19.80 -9.89
N THR A 165 6.15 -20.73 -10.42
CA THR A 165 5.14 -20.42 -11.45
C THR A 165 4.22 -19.25 -11.07
N ASP A 166 3.96 -19.06 -9.77
CA ASP A 166 2.99 -18.09 -9.29
C ASP A 166 3.62 -16.82 -8.69
N ASN A 167 4.89 -16.85 -8.27
CA ASN A 167 5.49 -15.76 -7.50
C ASN A 167 7.02 -15.72 -7.58
N TRP A 168 7.57 -14.54 -7.24
CA TRP A 168 8.99 -14.36 -6.97
C TRP A 168 9.24 -14.19 -5.48
N LYS A 169 10.21 -14.91 -4.94
CA LYS A 169 10.72 -14.71 -3.57
C LYS A 169 12.12 -14.11 -3.61
N ILE A 170 12.34 -13.00 -2.92
CA ILE A 170 13.66 -12.36 -2.81
C ILE A 170 14.18 -12.50 -1.39
N ILE A 171 15.35 -13.09 -1.23
CA ILE A 171 15.97 -13.38 0.07
C ILE A 171 16.67 -12.12 0.60
N ASP A 172 16.52 -11.86 1.91
CA ASP A 172 17.07 -10.68 2.59
C ASP A 172 16.69 -9.34 1.91
N SER A 173 15.50 -9.30 1.33
CA SER A 173 14.95 -8.17 0.58
C SER A 173 14.82 -6.89 1.41
N TYR A 174 14.76 -7.01 2.74
CA TYR A 174 14.72 -5.89 3.68
C TYR A 174 15.97 -4.99 3.66
N LEU A 175 17.06 -5.44 3.04
CA LEU A 175 18.30 -4.66 2.86
C LEU A 175 18.24 -3.70 1.67
N ILE A 176 17.17 -3.76 0.86
CA ILE A 176 16.94 -2.91 -0.31
C ILE A 176 15.67 -2.11 -0.02
N ASP A 177 15.81 -0.82 0.27
CA ASP A 177 14.70 0.06 0.70
C ASP A 177 14.44 1.24 -0.26
N ASN A 178 15.22 1.35 -1.34
CA ASN A 178 15.03 2.40 -2.34
C ASN A 178 13.94 2.01 -3.34
N THR A 179 12.83 2.73 -3.36
CA THR A 179 11.68 2.50 -4.26
C THR A 179 12.05 2.40 -5.74
N ALA A 180 12.91 3.31 -6.22
CA ALA A 180 13.28 3.36 -7.63
C ALA A 180 14.11 2.13 -8.03
N ASP A 181 15.07 1.75 -7.17
CA ASP A 181 15.89 0.57 -7.38
C ASP A 181 15.06 -0.73 -7.26
N ILE A 182 14.17 -0.82 -6.28
CA ILE A 182 13.23 -1.96 -6.15
C ILE A 182 12.40 -2.10 -7.42
N THR A 183 11.89 -1.01 -7.97
CA THR A 183 11.11 -1.02 -9.21
C THR A 183 11.94 -1.56 -10.37
N ILE A 184 13.19 -1.09 -10.54
CA ILE A 184 14.10 -1.59 -11.58
C ILE A 184 14.39 -3.09 -11.39
N ILE A 185 14.57 -3.55 -10.15
CA ILE A 185 14.75 -4.97 -9.85
C ILE A 185 13.51 -5.76 -10.28
N CYS A 186 12.31 -5.30 -9.93
CA CYS A 186 11.06 -5.94 -10.32
C CYS A 186 10.85 -5.98 -11.83
N GLU A 187 11.22 -4.92 -12.56
CA GLU A 187 11.20 -4.89 -14.03
C GLU A 187 12.06 -6.01 -14.63
N ALA A 188 13.28 -6.19 -14.10
CA ALA A 188 14.18 -7.25 -14.54
C ALA A 188 13.62 -8.66 -14.24
N LEU A 189 13.01 -8.85 -13.06
CA LEU A 189 12.39 -10.12 -12.68
C LEU A 189 11.21 -10.49 -13.58
N ILE A 190 10.31 -9.53 -13.89
CA ILE A 190 9.16 -9.75 -14.78
C ILE A 190 9.63 -10.02 -16.22
N ALA A 191 10.69 -9.34 -16.66
CA ALA A 191 11.24 -9.55 -18.00
C ALA A 191 11.79 -10.97 -18.19
N GLU A 192 12.32 -11.59 -17.12
CA GLU A 192 12.78 -12.97 -17.11
C GLU A 192 11.61 -13.96 -16.98
N HIS A 193 10.77 -13.80 -15.95
CA HIS A 193 9.53 -14.58 -15.78
C HIS A 193 8.38 -13.69 -15.29
N PRO A 194 7.33 -13.48 -16.11
CA PRO A 194 6.16 -12.73 -15.68
C PRO A 194 5.34 -13.53 -14.68
N ILE A 195 4.75 -12.84 -13.69
CA ILE A 195 3.86 -13.43 -12.69
C ILE A 195 2.46 -12.82 -12.80
N HIS A 196 1.44 -13.62 -12.48
CA HIS A 196 0.06 -13.19 -12.58
C HIS A 196 -0.33 -12.20 -11.49
N GLY A 197 -1.29 -11.34 -11.80
CA GLY A 197 -2.00 -10.56 -10.78
C GLY A 197 -2.96 -11.44 -9.97
N SER A 198 -3.56 -10.83 -8.95
CA SER A 198 -4.54 -11.44 -8.04
C SER A 198 -5.76 -12.06 -8.74
N ASP A 199 -6.08 -11.61 -9.95
CA ASP A 199 -7.18 -12.13 -10.77
C ASP A 199 -6.82 -13.39 -11.57
N MET A 200 -5.54 -13.80 -11.55
CA MET A 200 -4.98 -14.92 -12.33
C MET A 200 -5.22 -14.80 -13.84
N GLN A 201 -5.49 -13.58 -14.34
CA GLN A 201 -5.80 -13.29 -15.74
C GLN A 201 -4.83 -12.25 -16.28
N SER A 202 -4.59 -11.20 -15.50
CA SER A 202 -3.61 -10.16 -15.77
C SER A 202 -2.20 -10.59 -15.32
N TYR A 203 -1.19 -9.90 -15.83
CA TYR A 203 0.18 -9.98 -15.32
C TYR A 203 0.46 -8.76 -14.46
N ARG A 204 1.33 -8.93 -13.45
CA ARG A 204 1.74 -7.82 -12.59
C ARG A 204 2.65 -6.85 -13.33
N THR A 205 2.58 -5.59 -12.92
CA THR A 205 3.59 -4.59 -13.29
C THR A 205 4.69 -4.54 -12.23
N ALA A 206 5.82 -3.92 -12.59
CA ALA A 206 6.94 -3.76 -11.68
C ALA A 206 6.57 -2.87 -10.49
N GLU A 207 5.74 -1.85 -10.70
CA GLU A 207 5.26 -0.95 -9.65
C GLU A 207 4.39 -1.68 -8.63
N ASP A 208 3.52 -2.59 -9.07
CA ASP A 208 2.71 -3.40 -8.17
C ASP A 208 3.59 -4.31 -7.29
N MET A 209 4.63 -4.90 -7.87
CA MET A 209 5.60 -5.74 -7.12
C MET A 209 6.45 -4.90 -6.17
N ALA A 210 6.89 -3.72 -6.61
CA ALA A 210 7.67 -2.80 -5.79
C ALA A 210 6.87 -2.30 -4.58
N TYR A 211 5.60 -1.92 -4.77
CA TYR A 211 4.73 -1.49 -3.69
C TYR A 211 4.58 -2.57 -2.61
N GLU A 212 4.37 -3.83 -3.01
CA GLU A 212 4.27 -4.95 -2.06
C GLU A 212 5.57 -5.16 -1.29
N TRP A 213 6.71 -5.11 -1.99
CA TRP A 213 8.03 -5.19 -1.35
C TRP A 213 8.21 -4.08 -0.31
N GLU A 214 7.84 -2.84 -0.62
CA GLU A 214 7.89 -1.74 0.35
C GLU A 214 7.03 -2.01 1.58
N GLN A 215 5.78 -2.50 1.40
CA GLN A 215 4.93 -2.84 2.54
C GLN A 215 5.57 -3.94 3.41
N HIS A 216 6.27 -4.88 2.80
CA HIS A 216 6.97 -5.96 3.50
C HIS A 216 8.19 -5.45 4.28
N ASN A 217 8.98 -4.55 3.69
CA ASN A 217 10.09 -3.88 4.37
C ASN A 217 9.62 -2.99 5.52
N LEU A 218 8.49 -2.31 5.32
CA LEU A 218 7.84 -1.53 6.36
C LEU A 218 7.43 -2.44 7.53
N ALA A 219 6.86 -3.60 7.23
CA ALA A 219 6.53 -4.59 8.24
C ALA A 219 7.76 -5.07 9.01
N TYR A 220 8.86 -5.36 8.33
CA TYR A 220 10.11 -5.74 8.99
C TYR A 220 10.61 -4.66 9.96
N THR A 221 10.52 -3.39 9.55
CA THR A 221 10.97 -2.23 10.35
C THR A 221 10.15 -2.07 11.63
N PHE A 222 8.83 -2.25 11.57
CA PHE A 222 7.94 -2.06 12.71
C PHE A 222 7.84 -3.26 13.65
N LEU A 223 8.17 -4.47 13.20
CA LEU A 223 8.14 -5.64 14.07
C LEU A 223 9.29 -5.57 15.09
N PRO A 224 9.03 -5.82 16.39
CA PRO A 224 10.07 -5.76 17.41
C PRO A 224 11.07 -6.91 17.25
N GLU A 225 12.28 -6.69 17.74
CA GLU A 225 13.27 -7.76 17.85
C GLU A 225 12.70 -8.95 18.66
N GLY A 226 12.95 -10.17 18.19
CA GLY A 226 12.41 -11.39 18.79
C GLY A 226 10.97 -11.73 18.41
N ASN A 227 10.25 -10.88 17.64
CA ASN A 227 8.96 -11.29 17.07
C ASN A 227 9.16 -12.43 16.06
N ARG A 228 8.42 -13.53 16.24
CA ARG A 228 8.48 -14.69 15.33
C ARG A 228 8.18 -14.36 13.87
N TRP A 229 7.45 -13.26 13.61
CA TRP A 229 7.10 -12.80 12.27
C TRP A 229 8.21 -11.96 11.63
N LYS A 230 9.07 -11.30 12.41
CA LYS A 230 10.16 -10.46 11.88
C LYS A 230 11.14 -11.26 11.02
N GLY A 231 11.42 -12.49 11.42
CA GLY A 231 12.25 -13.40 10.61
C GLY A 231 11.61 -13.77 9.27
N LYS A 232 10.27 -13.80 9.19
CA LYS A 232 9.53 -14.09 7.96
C LYS A 232 9.40 -12.88 7.05
N THR A 233 9.53 -11.67 7.61
CA THR A 233 9.48 -10.42 6.83
C THR A 233 10.85 -10.00 6.27
N LYS A 234 11.89 -10.82 6.45
CA LYS A 234 13.21 -10.58 5.83
C LYS A 234 13.19 -10.82 4.33
N ASP A 235 12.38 -11.77 3.89
CA ASP A 235 12.28 -12.17 2.50
C ASP A 235 10.91 -11.75 1.99
N VAL A 236 10.84 -10.87 0.99
CA VAL A 236 9.57 -10.60 0.30
C VAL A 236 9.20 -11.81 -0.54
N ASP A 237 7.91 -12.13 -0.48
CA ASP A 237 7.29 -13.17 -1.30
C ASP A 237 6.19 -12.49 -2.12
N LEU A 238 6.50 -12.15 -3.38
CA LEU A 238 5.67 -11.34 -4.28
C LEU A 238 4.44 -12.12 -4.75
N ASN A 239 3.54 -12.38 -3.82
CA ASN A 239 2.41 -13.28 -3.98
C ASN A 239 1.27 -12.54 -4.69
N PRO A 240 0.68 -13.10 -5.77
CA PRO A 240 -0.48 -12.52 -6.41
C PRO A 240 -1.64 -12.22 -5.45
N ALA A 241 -1.81 -13.03 -4.40
CA ALA A 241 -2.83 -12.82 -3.37
C ALA A 241 -2.60 -11.60 -2.47
N ASP A 242 -1.40 -11.02 -2.52
CA ASP A 242 -0.97 -9.88 -1.69
C ASP A 242 -1.01 -8.57 -2.49
N GLN A 243 -1.28 -8.65 -3.79
CA GLN A 243 -1.32 -7.49 -4.67
C GLN A 243 -2.32 -6.44 -4.16
N GLY A 244 -1.83 -5.23 -3.95
CA GLY A 244 -2.62 -4.08 -3.55
C GLY A 244 -3.02 -4.04 -2.07
N LEU A 245 -2.59 -5.03 -1.26
CA LEU A 245 -2.80 -4.97 0.18
C LEU A 245 -1.90 -3.93 0.82
N SER A 246 -2.44 -3.17 1.76
CA SER A 246 -1.66 -2.24 2.58
C SER A 246 -0.96 -2.95 3.75
N PHE A 247 0.04 -2.29 4.35
CA PHE A 247 0.73 -2.82 5.52
C PHE A 247 -0.20 -3.23 6.67
N ASP A 248 -1.26 -2.47 6.96
CA ASP A 248 -2.23 -2.80 8.00
C ASP A 248 -3.05 -4.07 7.66
N GLU A 249 -3.42 -4.26 6.40
CA GLU A 249 -4.10 -5.48 5.94
C GLU A 249 -3.18 -6.70 6.01
N ILE A 250 -1.91 -6.54 5.60
CA ILE A 250 -0.88 -7.58 5.73
C ILE A 250 -0.66 -7.92 7.20
N TYR A 251 -0.54 -6.90 8.07
CA TYR A 251 -0.37 -7.08 9.51
C TYR A 251 -1.55 -7.81 10.15
N GLU A 252 -2.79 -7.40 9.84
CA GLU A 252 -3.99 -8.05 10.37
C GLU A 252 -4.08 -9.51 9.94
N ARG A 253 -3.73 -9.81 8.69
CA ARG A 253 -3.71 -11.19 8.18
C ARG A 253 -2.63 -12.05 8.83
N GLN A 254 -1.44 -11.52 9.07
CA GLN A 254 -0.32 -12.28 9.66
C GLN A 254 -0.46 -12.44 11.19
N THR A 255 -1.02 -11.45 11.87
CA THR A 255 -1.08 -11.42 13.34
C THR A 255 -2.45 -11.76 13.91
N GLY A 256 -3.51 -11.64 13.11
CA GLY A 256 -4.91 -11.72 13.54
C GLY A 256 -5.37 -10.48 14.32
N LYS A 257 -4.59 -9.39 14.33
CA LYS A 257 -4.85 -8.18 15.11
C LYS A 257 -4.87 -6.95 14.22
N LYS A 258 -5.77 -6.02 14.50
CA LYS A 258 -5.73 -4.70 13.86
C LYS A 258 -4.54 -3.91 14.36
N LEU A 259 -3.83 -3.28 13.43
CA LEU A 259 -2.74 -2.37 13.74
C LEU A 259 -3.31 -1.16 14.50
N SER A 260 -2.91 -0.98 15.76
CA SER A 260 -3.28 0.19 16.56
C SER A 260 -2.12 1.17 16.66
N ILE A 261 -2.42 2.46 16.85
CA ILE A 261 -1.41 3.50 17.00
C ILE A 261 -0.57 3.23 18.26
N GLU A 262 -1.19 2.71 19.32
CA GLU A 262 -0.50 2.35 20.56
C GLU A 262 0.52 1.23 20.34
N GLU A 263 0.19 0.22 19.52
CA GLU A 263 1.13 -0.83 19.14
C GLU A 263 2.30 -0.25 18.34
N LEU A 264 2.05 0.63 17.37
CA LEU A 264 3.10 1.33 16.61
C LEU A 264 4.01 2.18 17.51
N LEU A 265 3.43 3.00 18.39
CA LEU A 265 4.19 3.87 19.30
C LEU A 265 5.01 3.09 20.32
N LYS A 266 4.51 1.94 20.77
CA LYS A 266 5.26 1.03 21.64
C LYS A 266 6.52 0.48 20.95
N HIS A 267 6.49 0.33 19.63
CA HIS A 267 7.64 -0.14 18.86
C HIS A 267 8.64 0.97 18.52
N LEU A 268 8.18 2.23 18.39
CA LEU A 268 9.06 3.39 18.13
C LEU A 268 9.76 3.94 19.38
N SER A 269 9.34 3.55 20.59
CA SER A 269 9.84 4.09 21.86
C SER A 269 10.94 3.23 22.52
N ASN A 270 11.35 2.13 21.90
CA ASN A 270 12.46 1.27 22.34
C ASN A 270 13.66 1.43 21.42
#